data_AF-A0A5C7LEH5-F1
#
_entry.id   AF-A0A5C7LEH5-F1
#
_cell.length_a   1.000
_cell.length_b   1.000
_cell.length_c   1.000
_cell.angle_alpha   90.00
_cell.angle_beta   90.00
_cell.angle_gamma   90.00
#
_symmetry.space_group_name_H-M   'P 1'
#
loop_
_entity.id
_entity.type
_entity.pdbx_description
1 polymer ?
#
loop_
_entity_poly.entity_id
_entity_poly.type
_entity_poly.pdbx_seq_one_letter_code
_entity_poly.pdbx_strand_id
1 'polypeptide(L)'
;MKKLTDFCLLIVALSGAVTAVYTLLKWVLTKNVSWITLLSTLVITAVMFVFFYVYFFRPIKSSGTKLEAKITTGFQSLNNTTKEIFEAVREIQVTNGGSYLHPLSPRSASDWVVGNSPLVLNDSAKILVERSGIDKVVSENKNELIAELEKLNLKTAYDVQLKAFPQLGEFILDNPAIEKKIKDYVYNNPTIEGKDKPISFSDVVFVGSIELRDAYLDKYPKLKEDASEENPKQ
;
A
#
# COMPACT_ATOMS: atom_id res chain seq x y z
N MET A 1 3.12 13.08 -14.66
CA MET A 1 2.58 12.73 -15.99
C MET A 1 1.21 13.35 -16.30
N LYS A 2 0.25 13.49 -15.36
CA LYS A 2 -1.07 14.14 -15.61
C LYS A 2 -1.04 15.59 -16.15
N LYS A 3 -0.05 16.40 -15.78
CA LYS A 3 0.04 17.80 -16.27
C LYS A 3 0.34 17.92 -17.77
N LEU A 4 0.93 16.91 -18.38
CA LEU A 4 1.28 16.94 -19.81
C LEU A 4 0.06 16.61 -20.68
N THR A 5 -0.79 15.67 -20.22
CA THR A 5 -2.02 15.28 -20.91
C THR A 5 -3.05 16.43 -20.92
N ASP A 6 -3.13 17.18 -19.82
CA ASP A 6 -4.05 18.33 -19.71
C ASP A 6 -3.62 19.49 -20.64
N PHE A 7 -2.31 19.67 -20.84
CA PHE A 7 -1.77 20.69 -21.73
C PHE A 7 -2.00 20.35 -23.22
N CYS A 8 -1.87 19.08 -23.60
CA CYS A 8 -2.19 18.62 -24.94
C CYS A 8 -3.69 18.78 -25.27
N LEU A 9 -4.57 18.47 -24.32
CA LEU A 9 -6.02 18.70 -24.47
C LEU A 9 -6.37 20.18 -24.68
N LEU A 10 -5.68 21.08 -23.97
CA LEU A 10 -5.84 22.52 -24.13
C LEU A 10 -5.41 23.00 -25.53
N ILE A 11 -4.27 22.53 -26.03
CA ILE A 11 -3.77 22.88 -27.37
C ILE A 11 -4.72 22.37 -28.46
N VAL A 12 -5.23 21.14 -28.33
CA VAL A 12 -6.20 20.56 -29.27
C VAL A 12 -7.50 21.36 -29.27
N ALA A 13 -8.01 21.76 -28.10
CA ALA A 13 -9.20 22.59 -27.99
C ALA A 13 -9.02 23.98 -28.63
N LEU A 14 -7.85 24.61 -28.44
CA LEU A 14 -7.53 25.90 -29.04
C LEU A 14 -7.42 25.80 -30.57
N SER A 15 -6.84 24.73 -31.10
CA SER A 15 -6.72 24.53 -32.55
C SER A 15 -8.08 24.39 -33.24
N GLY A 16 -9.04 23.69 -32.63
CA GLY A 16 -10.41 23.56 -33.13
C GLY A 16 -11.21 24.87 -33.08
N ALA A 17 -10.98 25.69 -32.05
CA ALA A 17 -11.63 27.00 -31.95
C ALA A 17 -11.16 27.95 -33.06
N VAL A 18 -9.86 27.92 -33.41
CA VAL A 18 -9.29 28.78 -34.47
C VAL A 18 -9.83 28.41 -35.85
N THR A 19 -9.92 27.12 -36.18
CA THR A 19 -10.51 26.66 -37.46
C THR A 19 -12.00 27.00 -37.54
N ALA A 20 -12.76 26.83 -36.46
CA ALA A 20 -14.17 27.20 -36.41
C ALA A 20 -14.37 28.70 -36.66
N VAL A 21 -13.60 29.57 -35.99
CA VAL A 21 -13.64 31.03 -36.18
C VAL A 21 -13.29 31.41 -37.62
N TYR A 22 -12.26 30.80 -38.22
CA TYR A 22 -11.87 31.07 -39.60
C TYR A 22 -12.96 30.68 -40.61
N THR A 23 -13.62 29.52 -40.41
CA THR A 23 -14.74 29.11 -41.28
C THR A 23 -15.94 30.04 -41.15
N LEU A 24 -16.23 30.53 -39.94
CA LEU A 24 -17.31 31.47 -39.67
C LEU A 24 -17.03 32.84 -40.32
N LEU A 25 -15.79 33.32 -40.24
CA LEU A 25 -15.35 34.56 -40.88
C LEU A 25 -15.47 34.48 -42.40
N LYS A 26 -15.05 33.36 -43.01
CA LYS A 26 -15.16 33.11 -44.45
C LYS A 26 -16.61 33.03 -44.93
N TRP A 27 -17.51 32.48 -44.11
CA TRP A 27 -18.94 32.43 -44.41
C TRP A 27 -19.60 33.81 -44.29
N VAL A 28 -19.23 34.58 -43.27
CA VAL A 28 -19.67 35.97 -43.08
C VAL A 28 -19.21 36.88 -44.23
N LEU A 29 -17.99 36.70 -44.74
CA LEU A 29 -17.46 37.51 -45.84
C LEU A 29 -18.10 37.18 -47.19
N THR A 30 -18.66 35.98 -47.36
CA THR A 30 -19.29 35.54 -48.62
C THR A 30 -20.79 35.81 -48.67
N LYS A 31 -21.45 35.93 -47.52
CA LYS A 31 -22.86 36.34 -47.42
C LYS A 31 -22.90 37.85 -47.19
N ASN A 32 -23.76 38.58 -47.90
CA ASN A 32 -23.97 40.02 -47.71
C ASN A 32 -24.77 40.26 -46.40
N VAL A 33 -24.15 39.89 -45.28
CA VAL A 33 -24.75 39.82 -43.95
C VAL A 33 -24.91 41.23 -43.40
N SER A 34 -26.13 41.57 -42.99
CA SER A 34 -26.43 42.88 -42.38
C SER A 34 -25.54 43.11 -41.16
N TRP A 35 -24.91 44.28 -41.10
CA TRP A 35 -24.03 44.73 -40.01
C TRP A 35 -24.62 44.53 -38.61
N ILE A 36 -25.95 44.59 -38.51
CA ILE A 36 -26.70 44.38 -37.27
C ILE A 36 -26.47 42.97 -36.70
N THR A 37 -26.39 41.95 -37.55
CA THR A 37 -26.20 40.55 -37.13
C THR A 37 -24.75 40.24 -36.75
N LEU A 38 -23.78 41.00 -37.27
CA LEU A 38 -22.39 40.92 -36.84
C LEU A 38 -22.18 41.54 -35.47
N LEU A 39 -22.83 42.67 -35.20
CA LEU A 39 -22.82 43.30 -33.89
C LEU A 39 -23.46 42.39 -32.82
N SER A 40 -24.59 41.75 -33.11
CA SER A 40 -25.26 40.88 -32.13
C SER A 40 -24.43 39.64 -31.78
N THR A 41 -23.82 38.99 -32.77
CA THR A 41 -22.98 37.80 -32.55
C THR A 41 -21.69 38.13 -31.78
N LEU A 42 -21.09 39.30 -32.03
CA LEU A 42 -19.92 39.76 -31.29
C LEU A 42 -20.22 40.04 -29.81
N VAL A 43 -21.38 40.65 -29.53
CA VAL A 43 -21.81 40.89 -28.14
C VAL A 43 -22.06 39.58 -27.40
N ILE A 44 -22.75 38.62 -28.02
CA ILE A 44 -23.04 37.31 -27.40
C ILE A 44 -21.75 36.54 -27.10
N THR A 45 -20.79 36.53 -28.05
CA THR A 45 -19.51 35.86 -27.85
C THR A 45 -18.67 36.50 -26.75
N ALA A 46 -18.66 37.83 -26.65
CA ALA A 46 -17.98 38.52 -25.55
C ALA A 46 -18.58 38.18 -24.18
N VAL A 47 -19.92 38.13 -24.06
CA VAL A 47 -20.60 37.74 -22.81
C VAL A 47 -20.28 36.30 -22.42
N MET A 48 -20.32 35.38 -23.37
CA MET A 48 -19.97 33.97 -23.13
C MET A 48 -18.51 33.82 -22.69
N PHE A 49 -17.60 34.59 -23.27
CA PHE A 49 -16.18 34.57 -22.92
C PHE A 49 -15.94 35.10 -21.49
N VAL A 50 -16.61 36.19 -21.11
CA VAL A 50 -16.54 36.72 -19.73
C VAL A 50 -17.11 35.70 -18.74
N PHE A 51 -18.24 35.07 -19.06
CA PHE A 51 -18.84 34.04 -18.20
C PHE A 51 -17.91 32.84 -18.03
N PHE A 52 -17.34 32.35 -19.13
CA PHE A 52 -16.38 31.25 -19.12
C PHE A 52 -15.12 31.63 -18.33
N TYR A 53 -14.57 32.83 -18.51
CA TYR A 53 -13.42 33.31 -17.76
C TYR A 53 -13.72 33.39 -16.26
N VAL A 54 -14.88 33.91 -15.87
CA VAL A 54 -15.28 33.98 -14.45
C VAL A 54 -15.50 32.59 -13.86
N TYR A 55 -16.01 31.63 -14.62
CA TYR A 55 -16.32 30.29 -14.11
C TYR A 55 -15.10 29.36 -14.07
N PHE A 56 -14.23 29.41 -15.08
CA PHE A 56 -13.04 28.55 -15.19
C PHE A 56 -11.78 29.15 -14.57
N PHE A 57 -11.59 30.48 -14.68
CA PHE A 57 -10.36 31.14 -14.21
C PHE A 57 -10.52 31.86 -12.86
N ARG A 58 -11.72 31.95 -12.27
CA ARG A 58 -11.76 32.21 -10.83
C ARG A 58 -11.16 30.99 -10.14
N PRO A 59 -10.04 31.12 -9.41
CA PRO A 59 -9.53 30.01 -8.63
C PRO A 59 -10.65 29.64 -7.66
N ILE A 60 -11.09 28.38 -7.72
CA ILE A 60 -11.83 27.77 -6.62
C ILE A 60 -10.91 27.94 -5.42
N LYS A 61 -11.16 28.98 -4.62
CA LYS A 61 -10.43 29.28 -3.41
C LYS A 61 -10.88 28.20 -2.43
N SER A 62 -10.28 27.02 -2.58
CA SER A 62 -10.65 25.85 -1.82
C SER A 62 -10.44 26.21 -0.36
N SER A 63 -11.46 25.93 0.44
CA SER A 63 -11.46 25.95 1.90
C SER A 63 -10.47 24.92 2.49
N GLY A 64 -9.37 24.61 1.79
CA GLY A 64 -8.40 23.57 2.12
C GLY A 64 -7.46 23.96 3.25
N THR A 65 -7.16 25.25 3.45
CA THR A 65 -6.13 25.67 4.41
C THR A 65 -6.46 25.35 5.87
N LYS A 66 -7.74 25.41 6.26
CA LYS A 66 -8.15 25.04 7.64
C LYS A 66 -8.26 23.53 7.84
N LEU A 67 -8.58 22.76 6.79
CA LEU A 67 -8.69 21.31 6.85
C LEU A 67 -7.29 20.67 6.81
N GLU A 68 -6.41 21.16 5.95
CA GLU A 68 -5.00 20.73 5.87
C GLU A 68 -4.23 21.08 7.15
N ALA A 69 -4.48 22.26 7.76
CA ALA A 69 -3.90 22.60 9.06
C ALA A 69 -4.38 21.67 10.18
N LYS A 70 -5.65 21.24 10.18
CA LYS A 70 -6.19 20.27 11.16
C LYS A 70 -5.69 18.84 10.92
N ILE A 71 -5.54 18.44 9.65
CA ILE A 71 -5.01 17.11 9.29
C ILE A 71 -3.52 17.03 9.68
N THR A 72 -2.74 18.06 9.36
CA THR A 72 -1.30 18.08 9.70
C THR A 72 -1.06 18.13 11.20
N THR A 73 -1.82 18.92 11.97
CA THR A 73 -1.72 18.90 13.43
C THR A 73 -2.19 17.58 14.04
N GLY A 74 -3.23 16.95 13.47
CA GLY A 74 -3.67 15.61 13.88
C GLY A 74 -2.63 14.52 13.62
N PHE A 75 -1.93 14.56 12.48
CA PHE A 75 -0.83 13.64 12.19
C PHE A 75 0.38 13.88 13.10
N GLN A 76 0.71 15.15 13.40
CA GLN A 76 1.78 15.47 14.33
C GLN A 76 1.47 15.01 15.75
N SER A 77 0.24 15.17 16.22
CA SER A 77 -0.15 14.67 17.54
C SER A 77 -0.09 13.15 17.60
N LEU A 78 -0.52 12.44 16.55
CA LEU A 78 -0.39 10.98 16.46
C LEU A 78 1.07 10.51 16.50
N ASN A 79 1.97 11.20 15.79
CA ASN A 79 3.41 10.88 15.81
C ASN A 79 4.04 11.11 17.19
N ASN A 80 3.62 12.14 17.90
CA ASN A 80 4.13 12.41 19.25
C ASN A 80 3.58 11.39 20.26
N THR A 81 2.29 11.07 20.19
CA THR A 81 1.68 10.03 21.05
C THR A 81 2.27 8.64 20.78
N THR A 82 2.59 8.29 19.53
CA THR A 82 3.27 7.02 19.23
C THR A 82 4.69 6.97 19.78
N LYS A 83 5.44 8.09 19.75
CA LYS A 83 6.75 8.18 20.41
C LYS A 83 6.65 8.04 21.92
N GLU A 84 5.69 8.72 22.55
CA GLU A 84 5.46 8.62 24.00
C GLU A 84 5.05 7.21 24.42
N ILE A 85 4.18 6.54 23.65
CA ILE A 85 3.83 5.12 23.89
C ILE A 85 5.07 4.24 23.71
N PHE A 86 5.90 4.48 22.71
CA PHE A 86 7.11 3.71 22.47
C PHE A 86 8.13 3.89 23.61
N GLU A 87 8.31 5.12 24.11
CA GLU A 87 9.16 5.40 25.26
C GLU A 87 8.61 4.81 26.55
N ALA A 88 7.31 4.91 26.81
CA ALA A 88 6.67 4.28 27.97
C ALA A 88 6.76 2.75 27.93
N VAL A 89 6.58 2.14 26.76
CA VAL A 89 6.76 0.69 26.56
C VAL A 89 8.22 0.29 26.81
N ARG A 90 9.19 1.08 26.34
CA ARG A 90 10.61 0.87 26.59
C ARG A 90 10.95 0.95 28.08
N GLU A 91 10.40 1.91 28.83
CA GLU A 91 10.63 2.05 30.27
C GLU A 91 10.04 0.89 31.09
N ILE A 92 8.85 0.41 30.72
CA ILE A 92 8.21 -0.77 31.34
C ILE A 92 9.01 -2.06 31.07
N GLN A 93 9.77 -2.11 29.97
CA GLN A 93 10.59 -3.26 29.59
C GLN A 93 11.95 -3.30 30.29
N VAL A 94 12.61 -2.14 30.45
CA VAL A 94 13.90 -2.04 31.16
C VAL A 94 13.77 -2.45 32.64
N THR A 95 12.58 -2.27 33.23
CA THR A 95 12.31 -2.61 34.63
C THR A 95 11.90 -4.06 34.87
N ASN A 96 11.48 -4.81 33.85
CA ASN A 96 10.95 -6.19 33.99
C ASN A 96 11.77 -7.29 33.28
N GLY A 97 12.96 -7.00 32.75
CA GLY A 97 13.85 -8.03 32.19
C GLY A 97 13.28 -8.84 31.02
N GLY A 98 12.30 -8.28 30.29
CA GLY A 98 11.61 -8.95 29.20
C GLY A 98 12.30 -8.76 27.85
N SER A 99 12.42 -9.86 27.12
CA SER A 99 13.02 -10.03 25.78
C SER A 99 12.87 -8.84 24.83
N TYR A 100 13.98 -8.52 24.15
CA TYR A 100 14.09 -7.50 23.10
C TYR A 100 12.93 -7.58 22.08
N LEU A 101 12.01 -6.62 22.11
CA LEU A 101 11.03 -6.46 21.04
C LEU A 101 11.72 -5.84 19.83
N HIS A 102 12.06 -6.68 18.86
CA HIS A 102 12.34 -6.21 17.51
C HIS A 102 11.02 -5.75 16.87
N PRO A 103 10.97 -4.76 15.97
CA PRO A 103 9.75 -4.41 15.21
C PRO A 103 9.17 -5.57 14.39
N LEU A 104 9.92 -6.68 14.28
CA LEU A 104 9.53 -7.96 13.69
C LEU A 104 8.82 -8.92 14.64
N SER A 105 8.76 -8.63 15.94
CA SER A 105 7.94 -9.39 16.86
C SER A 105 6.65 -8.63 17.11
N PRO A 106 5.55 -8.92 16.37
CA PRO A 106 4.28 -8.93 17.07
C PRO A 106 4.50 -9.75 18.34
N ARG A 107 3.89 -9.36 19.44
CA ARG A 107 4.04 -10.01 20.76
C ARG A 107 3.80 -11.54 20.75
N SER A 108 3.45 -12.13 19.61
CA SER A 108 3.34 -13.55 19.31
C SER A 108 4.50 -14.19 18.51
N ALA A 109 5.42 -13.45 17.86
CA ALA A 109 6.48 -14.07 17.04
C ALA A 109 7.43 -14.93 17.89
N SER A 110 7.77 -14.48 19.10
CA SER A 110 8.60 -15.24 20.04
C SER A 110 7.97 -16.57 20.45
N ASP A 111 6.65 -16.72 20.31
CA ASP A 111 5.95 -17.94 20.67
C ASP A 111 6.07 -19.04 19.60
N TRP A 112 6.38 -18.69 18.36
CA TRP A 112 6.36 -19.62 17.24
C TRP A 112 7.75 -19.92 16.67
N VAL A 113 8.79 -19.24 17.18
CA VAL A 113 10.15 -19.30 16.63
C VAL A 113 11.19 -19.60 17.70
N VAL A 114 12.31 -20.21 17.30
CA VAL A 114 13.42 -20.62 18.20
C VAL A 114 14.57 -19.59 18.23
N GLY A 115 14.60 -18.62 17.30
CA GLY A 115 15.70 -17.65 17.18
C GLY A 115 15.26 -16.28 16.65
N ASN A 116 16.13 -15.28 16.75
CA ASN A 116 15.82 -13.89 16.37
C ASN A 116 15.97 -13.62 14.86
N SER A 117 16.93 -14.27 14.20
CA SER A 117 17.12 -14.22 12.74
C SER A 117 18.15 -15.29 12.30
N PRO A 118 17.92 -16.01 11.19
CA PRO A 118 16.62 -16.15 10.53
C PRO A 118 15.59 -16.76 11.48
N LEU A 119 14.33 -16.35 11.38
CA LEU A 119 13.27 -16.91 12.21
C LEU A 119 13.04 -18.38 11.82
N VAL A 120 13.20 -19.31 12.75
CA VAL A 120 12.98 -20.75 12.52
C VAL A 120 11.81 -21.22 13.37
N LEU A 121 10.85 -21.89 12.75
CA LEU A 121 9.65 -22.42 13.43
C LEU A 121 10.02 -23.44 14.53
N ASN A 122 9.41 -23.29 15.70
CA ASN A 122 9.45 -24.30 16.75
C ASN A 122 8.43 -25.43 16.48
N ASP A 123 8.42 -26.48 17.31
CA ASP A 123 7.58 -27.66 17.05
C ASP A 123 6.08 -27.36 17.13
N SER A 124 5.63 -26.51 18.06
CA SER A 124 4.24 -26.06 18.11
C SER A 124 3.82 -25.29 16.85
N ALA A 125 4.74 -24.50 16.28
CA ALA A 125 4.48 -23.77 15.05
C ALA A 125 4.42 -24.69 13.83
N LYS A 126 5.23 -25.75 13.78
CA LYS A 126 5.11 -26.78 12.73
C LYS A 126 3.77 -27.50 12.79
N ILE A 127 3.29 -27.82 14.01
CA ILE A 127 1.95 -28.38 14.20
C ILE A 127 0.87 -27.40 13.71
N LEU A 128 1.02 -26.11 14.01
CA LEU A 128 0.10 -25.07 13.52
C LEU A 128 0.05 -25.05 11.99
N VAL A 129 1.21 -25.08 11.34
CA VAL A 129 1.34 -25.06 9.89
C VAL A 129 0.58 -26.24 9.27
N GLU A 130 0.86 -27.46 9.73
CA GLU A 130 0.26 -28.68 9.21
C GLU A 130 -1.26 -28.73 9.43
N ARG A 131 -1.72 -28.41 10.65
CA ARG A 131 -3.15 -28.52 11.00
C ARG A 131 -4.01 -27.42 10.39
N SER A 132 -3.49 -26.19 10.27
CA SER A 132 -4.21 -25.09 9.63
C SER A 132 -4.30 -25.26 8.11
N GLY A 133 -3.39 -26.04 7.52
CA GLY A 133 -3.28 -26.22 6.08
C GLY A 133 -2.73 -24.97 5.36
N ILE A 134 -2.03 -24.09 6.09
CA ILE A 134 -1.40 -22.89 5.52
C ILE A 134 -0.23 -23.26 4.60
N ASP A 135 0.44 -24.38 4.86
CA ASP A 135 1.45 -25.00 3.99
C ASP A 135 0.93 -25.27 2.58
N LYS A 136 -0.30 -25.78 2.48
CA LYS A 136 -0.96 -26.05 1.21
C LYS A 136 -1.27 -24.75 0.48
N VAL A 137 -1.72 -23.73 1.20
CA VAL A 137 -1.96 -22.41 0.63
C VAL A 137 -0.68 -21.83 0.03
N VAL A 138 0.44 -21.88 0.78
CA VAL A 138 1.72 -21.35 0.32
C VAL A 138 2.26 -22.17 -0.85
N SER A 139 2.20 -23.50 -0.79
CA SER A 139 2.74 -24.37 -1.84
C SER A 139 1.93 -24.35 -3.14
N GLU A 140 0.60 -24.35 -3.08
CA GLU A 140 -0.29 -24.28 -4.25
C GLU A 140 -0.19 -22.93 -4.97
N ASN A 141 0.05 -21.85 -4.23
CA ASN A 141 0.12 -20.48 -4.76
C ASN A 141 1.55 -19.93 -4.81
N LYS A 142 2.55 -20.80 -4.67
CA LYS A 142 3.97 -20.43 -4.52
C LYS A 142 4.46 -19.49 -5.62
N ASN A 143 4.12 -19.79 -6.88
CA ASN A 143 4.59 -19.02 -8.02
C ASN A 143 4.04 -17.59 -8.03
N GLU A 144 2.76 -17.41 -7.69
CA GLU A 144 2.11 -16.11 -7.61
C GLU A 144 2.68 -15.29 -6.45
N LEU A 145 2.75 -15.88 -5.26
CA LEU A 145 3.29 -15.23 -4.07
C LEU A 145 4.76 -14.78 -4.26
N ILE A 146 5.59 -15.63 -4.88
CA ILE A 146 6.98 -15.26 -5.20
C ILE A 146 7.02 -14.14 -6.24
N ALA A 147 6.17 -14.18 -7.28
CA ALA A 147 6.12 -13.12 -8.28
C ALA A 147 5.73 -11.76 -7.68
N GLU A 148 4.84 -11.72 -6.69
CA GLU A 148 4.53 -10.49 -5.96
C GLU A 148 5.73 -9.96 -5.18
N LEU A 149 6.47 -10.84 -4.48
CA LEU A 149 7.69 -10.44 -3.78
C LEU A 149 8.79 -9.95 -4.73
N GLU A 150 8.89 -10.50 -5.93
CA GLU A 150 9.83 -10.05 -6.96
C GLU A 150 9.57 -8.60 -7.40
N LYS A 151 8.30 -8.16 -7.45
CA LYS A 151 7.95 -6.77 -7.79
C LYS A 151 8.55 -5.76 -6.81
N LEU A 152 8.85 -6.18 -5.58
CA LEU A 152 9.39 -5.33 -4.53
C LEU A 152 10.91 -5.11 -4.64
N ASN A 153 11.61 -5.82 -5.53
CA ASN A 153 13.07 -5.73 -5.71
C ASN A 153 13.85 -5.82 -4.38
N LEU A 154 13.58 -6.88 -3.62
CA LEU A 154 14.16 -7.13 -2.30
C LEU A 154 15.67 -7.35 -2.39
N LYS A 155 16.43 -6.73 -1.49
CA LYS A 155 17.90 -6.71 -1.55
C LYS A 155 18.58 -7.61 -0.55
N THR A 156 17.92 -7.90 0.57
CA THR A 156 18.48 -8.70 1.66
C THR A 156 17.51 -9.78 2.11
N ALA A 157 18.01 -10.87 2.71
CA ALA A 157 17.13 -11.87 3.34
C ALA A 157 16.23 -11.28 4.44
N TYR A 158 16.69 -10.21 5.10
CA TYR A 158 15.91 -9.47 6.08
C TYR A 158 14.71 -8.75 5.45
N ASP A 159 14.88 -8.13 4.28
CA ASP A 159 13.77 -7.53 3.53
C ASP A 159 12.73 -8.58 3.12
N VAL A 160 13.19 -9.76 2.71
CA VAL A 160 12.30 -10.90 2.38
C VAL A 160 11.48 -11.31 3.61
N GLN A 161 12.10 -11.44 4.78
CA GLN A 161 11.39 -11.76 6.01
C GLN A 161 10.34 -10.70 6.38
N LEU A 162 10.68 -9.41 6.24
CA LEU A 162 9.75 -8.30 6.52
C LEU A 162 8.55 -8.26 5.57
N LYS A 163 8.74 -8.67 4.31
CA LYS A 163 7.72 -8.55 3.26
C LYS A 163 6.89 -9.81 3.07
N ALA A 164 7.40 -10.99 3.44
CA ALA A 164 6.65 -12.24 3.31
C ALA A 164 5.35 -12.24 4.12
N PHE A 165 5.36 -11.70 5.35
CA PHE A 165 4.16 -11.64 6.20
C PHE A 165 3.02 -10.79 5.61
N PRO A 166 3.22 -9.49 5.33
CA PRO A 166 2.15 -8.67 4.74
C PRO A 166 1.72 -9.19 3.37
N GLN A 167 2.65 -9.71 2.55
CA GLN A 167 2.29 -10.25 1.23
C GLN A 167 1.38 -11.47 1.31
N LEU A 168 1.66 -12.41 2.21
CA LEU A 168 0.81 -13.57 2.42
C LEU A 168 -0.54 -13.15 3.03
N GLY A 169 -0.52 -12.20 3.97
CA GLY A 169 -1.75 -11.67 4.57
C GLY A 169 -2.68 -11.04 3.54
N GLU A 170 -2.16 -10.16 2.68
CA GLU A 170 -2.91 -9.53 1.59
C GLU A 170 -3.49 -10.58 0.64
N PHE A 171 -2.66 -11.54 0.20
CA PHE A 171 -3.12 -12.64 -0.67
C PHE A 171 -4.28 -13.43 -0.06
N ILE A 172 -4.21 -13.76 1.23
CA ILE A 172 -5.28 -14.50 1.91
C ILE A 172 -6.57 -13.67 1.99
N LEU A 173 -6.45 -12.38 2.32
CA LEU A 173 -7.61 -11.48 2.43
C LEU A 173 -8.30 -11.24 1.09
N ASP A 174 -7.54 -11.23 0.00
CA ASP A 174 -8.07 -11.11 -1.36
C ASP A 174 -8.73 -12.41 -1.87
N ASN A 175 -8.57 -13.52 -1.14
CA ASN A 175 -9.13 -14.83 -1.47
C ASN A 175 -10.13 -15.31 -0.39
N PRO A 176 -11.43 -14.96 -0.49
CA PRO A 176 -12.42 -15.21 0.56
C PRO A 176 -12.56 -16.69 0.97
N ALA A 177 -12.33 -17.62 0.04
CA ALA A 177 -12.38 -19.06 0.33
C ALA A 177 -11.24 -19.51 1.27
N ILE A 178 -10.03 -18.99 1.03
CA ILE A 178 -8.84 -19.26 1.85
C ILE A 178 -8.99 -18.56 3.20
N GLU A 179 -9.39 -17.28 3.18
CA GLU A 179 -9.66 -16.50 4.38
C GLU A 179 -10.65 -17.22 5.31
N LYS A 180 -11.79 -17.65 4.75
CA LYS A 180 -12.81 -18.39 5.50
C LYS A 180 -12.25 -19.68 6.10
N LYS A 181 -11.50 -20.46 5.32
CA LYS A 181 -10.90 -21.73 5.80
C LYS A 181 -9.99 -21.51 7.01
N ILE A 182 -9.14 -20.47 6.97
CA ILE A 182 -8.23 -20.15 8.07
C ILE A 182 -9.01 -19.62 9.29
N LYS A 183 -10.01 -18.75 9.08
CA LYS A 183 -10.87 -18.26 10.17
C LYS A 183 -11.64 -19.40 10.84
N ASP A 184 -12.22 -20.30 10.05
CA ASP A 184 -12.94 -21.48 10.55
C ASP A 184 -11.99 -22.39 11.36
N TYR A 185 -10.75 -22.57 10.91
CA TYR A 185 -9.75 -23.32 11.66
C TYR A 185 -9.46 -22.68 13.02
N VAL A 186 -9.13 -21.38 13.05
CA VAL A 186 -8.81 -20.63 14.28
C VAL A 186 -10.00 -20.64 15.26
N TYR A 187 -11.22 -20.48 14.74
CA TYR A 187 -12.43 -20.51 15.55
C TYR A 187 -12.67 -21.87 16.22
N ASN A 188 -12.43 -22.96 15.48
CA ASN A 188 -12.66 -24.32 15.97
C ASN A 188 -11.48 -24.90 16.78
N ASN A 189 -10.29 -24.32 16.66
CA ASN A 189 -9.07 -24.77 17.33
C ASN A 189 -8.44 -23.59 18.07
N PRO A 190 -9.03 -23.11 19.17
CA PRO A 190 -8.57 -21.90 19.83
C PRO A 190 -7.17 -22.03 20.43
N THR A 191 -6.65 -23.23 20.68
CA THR A 191 -5.31 -23.48 21.25
C THR A 191 -4.59 -24.60 20.49
N ILE A 192 -3.28 -24.68 20.67
CA ILE A 192 -2.44 -25.76 20.11
C ILE A 192 -1.88 -26.59 21.25
N GLU A 193 -1.79 -27.90 21.03
CA GLU A 193 -1.15 -28.82 21.97
C GLU A 193 0.24 -28.32 22.39
N GLY A 194 0.43 -28.19 23.70
CA GLY A 194 1.67 -27.63 24.28
C GLY A 194 1.66 -26.12 24.50
N LYS A 195 0.58 -25.40 24.14
CA LYS A 195 0.36 -24.00 24.51
C LYS A 195 -1.08 -23.70 24.89
N ASP A 196 -1.30 -23.26 26.12
CA ASP A 196 -2.60 -22.79 26.62
C ASP A 196 -3.01 -21.41 26.09
N LYS A 197 -2.23 -20.85 25.15
CA LYS A 197 -2.46 -19.52 24.58
C LYS A 197 -3.43 -19.60 23.40
N PRO A 198 -4.42 -18.69 23.32
CA PRO A 198 -5.28 -18.59 22.16
C PRO A 198 -4.48 -18.31 20.88
N ILE A 199 -4.75 -19.06 19.81
CA ILE A 199 -4.23 -18.77 18.47
C ILE A 199 -5.10 -17.73 17.79
N SER A 200 -4.46 -16.88 17.00
CA SER A 200 -5.13 -15.88 16.18
C SER A 200 -4.92 -16.15 14.69
N PHE A 201 -5.75 -15.52 13.86
CA PHE A 201 -5.55 -15.49 12.41
C PHE A 201 -4.13 -15.00 12.04
N SER A 202 -3.62 -13.99 12.74
CA SER A 202 -2.28 -13.46 12.50
C SER A 202 -1.18 -14.47 12.79
N ASP A 203 -1.37 -15.36 13.78
CA ASP A 203 -0.40 -16.41 14.09
C ASP A 203 -0.29 -17.43 12.96
N VAL A 204 -1.42 -17.83 12.36
CA VAL A 204 -1.44 -18.74 11.21
C VAL A 204 -0.76 -18.11 10.00
N VAL A 205 -1.07 -16.84 9.69
CA VAL A 205 -0.40 -16.12 8.60
C VAL A 205 1.09 -15.94 8.87
N PHE A 206 1.48 -15.69 10.12
CA PHE A 206 2.88 -15.53 10.51
C PHE A 206 3.69 -16.80 10.25
N VAL A 207 3.21 -17.97 10.70
CA VAL A 207 3.94 -19.22 10.47
C VAL A 207 4.00 -19.58 8.99
N GLY A 208 2.93 -19.33 8.22
CA GLY A 208 2.95 -19.51 6.76
C GLY A 208 3.90 -18.55 6.04
N SER A 209 4.08 -17.34 6.56
CA SER A 209 4.99 -16.36 5.97
C SER A 209 6.46 -16.77 6.05
N ILE A 210 6.81 -17.57 7.06
CA ILE A 210 8.16 -18.14 7.20
C ILE A 210 8.41 -19.16 6.08
N GLU A 211 7.42 -19.98 5.73
CA GLU A 211 7.53 -20.90 4.59
C GLU A 211 7.64 -20.15 3.25
N LEU A 212 6.88 -19.07 3.07
CA LEU A 212 6.99 -18.22 1.88
C LEU A 212 8.38 -17.58 1.77
N ARG A 213 8.92 -17.06 2.88
CA ARG A 213 10.29 -16.53 2.94
C ARG A 213 11.29 -17.59 2.50
N ASP A 214 11.21 -18.79 3.06
CA ASP A 214 12.16 -19.88 2.77
C ASP A 214 12.07 -20.30 1.31
N ALA A 215 10.84 -20.44 0.79
CA ALA A 215 10.59 -20.72 -0.62
C ALA A 215 11.17 -19.65 -1.57
N TYR A 216 11.13 -18.38 -1.18
CA TYR A 216 11.74 -17.28 -1.95
C TYR A 216 13.27 -17.33 -1.89
N LEU A 217 13.84 -17.50 -0.69
CA LEU A 217 15.30 -17.55 -0.51
C LEU A 217 15.93 -18.78 -1.17
N ASP A 218 15.19 -19.90 -1.29
CA ASP A 218 15.62 -21.07 -2.05
C ASP A 218 15.75 -20.77 -3.55
N LYS A 219 14.90 -19.89 -4.09
CA LYS A 219 14.98 -19.43 -5.48
C LYS A 219 16.10 -18.40 -5.69
N TYR A 220 16.42 -17.62 -4.66
CA TYR A 220 17.42 -16.54 -4.70
C TYR A 220 18.53 -16.75 -3.65
N PRO A 221 19.36 -17.80 -3.79
CA PRO A 221 20.34 -18.18 -2.76
C PRO A 221 21.38 -17.11 -2.47
N LYS A 222 21.69 -16.22 -3.42
CA LYS A 222 22.62 -15.09 -3.21
C LYS A 222 22.21 -14.19 -2.03
N LEU A 223 20.90 -14.02 -1.81
CA LEU A 223 20.38 -13.22 -0.69
C LEU A 223 20.63 -13.88 0.68
N LYS A 224 20.90 -15.20 0.71
CA LYS A 224 21.28 -15.92 1.94
C LYS A 224 22.76 -15.69 2.29
N GLU A 225 23.63 -15.54 1.30
CA GLU A 225 25.09 -15.40 1.46
C GLU A 225 25.46 -14.03 2.05
N ASP A 226 24.80 -12.96 1.59
CA ASP A 226 25.01 -11.59 2.09
C ASP A 226 24.71 -11.45 3.61
N ALA A 227 23.87 -12.32 4.17
CA ALA A 227 23.58 -12.34 5.61
C ALA A 227 24.69 -12.99 6.47
N SER A 228 25.62 -13.71 5.84
CA SER A 228 26.70 -14.45 6.53
C SER A 228 28.04 -13.70 6.57
N GLU A 229 28.24 -12.72 5.69
CA GLU A 229 29.49 -11.93 5.64
C GLU A 229 29.52 -10.77 6.67
N GLU A 230 28.36 -10.30 7.16
CA GLU A 230 28.28 -9.22 8.15
C GLU A 230 28.53 -9.63 9.61
N ASN A 231 28.86 -10.90 9.88
CA ASN A 231 29.14 -11.37 11.25
C ASN A 231 30.62 -11.78 11.43
N PRO A 232 31.57 -10.82 11.50
CA PRO A 232 32.87 -11.13 12.05
C PRO A 232 32.68 -11.41 13.54
N LYS A 233 32.89 -12.69 13.91
CA LYS A 233 33.06 -13.23 15.26
C LYS A 233 33.32 -12.13 16.32
N GLN A 234 32.39 -11.95 17.25
CA GLN A 234 32.63 -11.34 18.55
C GLN A 234 32.41 -12.38 19.64
#